data_AF-A0A810E6W3-F1
#
_entry.id   AF-A0A810E6W3-F1
#
_cell.length_a   1.000
_cell.length_b   1.000
_cell.length_c   1.000
_cell.angle_alpha   90.00
_cell.angle_beta   90.00
_cell.angle_gamma   90.00
#
_symmetry.space_group_name_H-M   'P 1'
#
loop_
_entity.id
_entity.type
_entity.pdbx_description
1 polymer ?
#
loop_
_entity_poly.entity_id
_entity_poly.type
_entity_poly.pdbx_seq_one_letter_code
_entity_poly.pdbx_strand_id
1 'polypeptide(L)'
;MKQSAYIMPQVQSIREAFAEASSFLSGLGVSEPQRSSQLLLEHLLGLSGAAYYMALAEPFPADKREQWEIAVTRRASGEPVQYITGEQEFYGRPFEVTPDVLIPRPETELLVEAVLGYAAELWPEGEVKLAGEPSTEANNGNGLAGPASRLGGAPSYEGKLSAGVRGEAGPSVASSDAVKLSAGMSDESGPGDAGKPVTCGGFRRLTAIDIGAGSGAISVTLAAEAPAWRVLAGDISPAALAVAGRNAERLGAAVELRLGDLLEPFKGLETDILVSNPPYIPGADIAGLQREVRDHEPRTALDGGEDGLDPYRRMMEQLRLLPAPPRLVGFELGLGQAEQVAALLTAAGHWSEIVTVPDLAGIPRHVLGIAR
;
A
#
# COMPACT_ATOMS: atom_id res chain seq x y z
N MET A 1 -11.78 28.75 27.94
CA MET A 1 -12.50 28.12 26.82
C MET A 1 -11.54 28.09 25.64
N LYS A 2 -10.97 26.92 25.30
CA LYS A 2 -10.15 26.81 24.09
C LYS A 2 -11.09 26.88 22.89
N GLN A 3 -10.90 27.86 22.03
CA GLN A 3 -11.73 28.10 20.85
C GLN A 3 -11.74 26.82 20.00
N SER A 4 -12.88 26.13 19.96
CA SER A 4 -12.98 24.79 19.36
C SER A 4 -13.09 24.84 17.84
N ALA A 5 -13.41 26.00 17.28
CA ALA A 5 -13.53 26.23 15.85
C ALA A 5 -12.53 27.29 15.41
N TYR A 6 -11.86 27.03 14.29
CA TYR A 6 -11.02 28.01 13.62
C TYR A 6 -11.92 28.98 12.86
N ILE A 7 -11.77 30.26 13.14
CA ILE A 7 -12.40 31.34 12.38
C ILE A 7 -11.26 32.12 11.74
N MET A 8 -11.28 32.21 10.42
CA MET A 8 -10.22 32.90 9.68
C MET A 8 -10.26 34.38 10.06
N PRO A 9 -9.15 34.98 10.52
CA PRO A 9 -9.06 36.42 10.70
C PRO A 9 -9.28 37.16 9.36
N GLN A 10 -9.39 38.49 9.40
CA GLN A 10 -9.38 39.30 8.18
C GLN A 10 -7.98 39.26 7.56
N VAL A 11 -7.67 38.21 6.82
CA VAL A 11 -6.41 38.04 6.08
C VAL A 11 -6.59 38.39 4.61
N GLN A 12 -5.51 38.82 3.97
CA GLN A 12 -5.53 39.35 2.60
C GLN A 12 -4.95 38.36 1.58
N SER A 13 -4.11 37.40 1.98
CA SER A 13 -3.41 36.49 1.06
C SER A 13 -3.42 35.02 1.49
N ILE A 14 -3.14 34.11 0.54
CA ILE A 14 -2.98 32.67 0.82
C ILE A 14 -1.84 32.43 1.83
N ARG A 15 -0.74 33.19 1.75
CA ARG A 15 0.36 33.12 2.72
C ARG A 15 -0.08 33.43 4.16
N GLU A 16 -0.92 34.44 4.33
CA GLU A 16 -1.43 34.79 5.67
C GLU A 16 -2.40 33.72 6.18
N ALA A 17 -3.27 33.18 5.32
CA ALA A 17 -4.13 32.05 5.66
C ALA A 17 -3.32 30.83 6.16
N PHE A 18 -2.24 30.49 5.44
CA PHE A 18 -1.28 29.45 5.83
C PHE A 18 -0.66 29.73 7.21
N ALA A 19 -0.14 30.94 7.42
CA ALA A 19 0.56 31.32 8.65
C ALA A 19 -0.39 31.29 9.86
N GLU A 20 -1.60 31.81 9.72
CA GLU A 20 -2.63 31.83 10.77
C GLU A 20 -3.07 30.41 11.16
N ALA A 21 -3.40 29.56 10.18
CA ALA A 21 -3.79 28.18 10.47
C ALA A 21 -2.63 27.37 11.08
N SER A 22 -1.41 27.55 10.59
CA SER A 22 -0.22 26.90 11.15
C SER A 22 0.00 27.30 12.61
N SER A 23 -0.16 28.59 12.93
CA SER A 23 -0.05 29.10 14.29
C SER A 23 -1.17 28.58 15.20
N PHE A 24 -2.41 28.57 14.70
CA PHE A 24 -3.56 28.03 15.41
C PHE A 24 -3.40 26.54 15.75
N LEU A 25 -3.03 25.70 14.77
CA LEU A 25 -2.80 24.27 14.96
C LEU A 25 -1.64 24.01 15.93
N SER A 26 -0.56 24.78 15.81
CA SER A 26 0.58 24.73 16.73
C SER A 26 0.18 25.05 18.17
N GLY A 27 -0.64 26.09 18.38
CA GLY A 27 -1.18 26.47 19.69
C GLY A 27 -2.07 25.40 20.34
N LEU A 28 -2.59 24.46 19.55
CA LEU A 28 -3.36 23.31 20.02
C LEU A 28 -2.54 22.03 20.19
N GLY A 29 -1.25 22.04 19.83
CA GLY A 29 -0.36 20.89 19.93
C GLY A 29 -0.62 19.81 18.88
N VAL A 30 -1.20 20.19 17.73
CA VAL A 30 -1.39 19.29 16.58
C VAL A 30 -0.03 18.94 15.97
N SER A 31 0.16 17.70 15.52
CA SER A 31 1.40 17.29 14.87
C SER A 31 1.54 17.96 13.49
N GLU A 32 2.78 18.33 13.16
CA GLU A 32 3.14 18.90 11.85
C GLU A 32 2.19 20.02 11.36
N PRO A 33 1.98 21.10 12.14
CA PRO A 33 0.93 22.08 11.86
C PRO A 33 1.15 22.84 10.55
N GLN A 34 2.41 23.10 10.16
CA GLN A 34 2.75 23.73 8.89
C GLN A 34 2.43 22.80 7.71
N ARG A 35 2.85 21.52 7.79
CA ARG A 35 2.59 20.54 6.74
C ARG A 35 1.10 20.31 6.55
N SER A 36 0.36 20.18 7.65
CA SER A 36 -1.11 20.09 7.65
C SER A 36 -1.74 21.29 6.95
N SER A 37 -1.32 22.52 7.29
CA SER A 37 -1.88 23.74 6.70
C SER A 37 -1.58 23.84 5.20
N GLN A 38 -0.38 23.46 4.77
CA GLN A 38 -0.01 23.43 3.36
C GLN A 38 -0.89 22.44 2.59
N LEU A 39 -1.00 21.18 3.05
CA LEU A 39 -1.77 20.13 2.37
C LEU A 39 -3.24 20.51 2.24
N LEU A 40 -3.83 21.09 3.30
CA LEU A 40 -5.21 21.57 3.25
C LEU A 40 -5.40 22.70 2.22
N LEU A 41 -4.45 23.62 2.08
CA LEU A 41 -4.52 24.69 1.07
C LEU A 41 -4.31 24.15 -0.35
N GLU A 42 -3.32 23.29 -0.54
CA GLU A 42 -3.05 22.63 -1.83
C GLU A 42 -4.32 21.91 -2.32
N HIS A 43 -4.97 21.14 -1.44
CA HIS A 43 -6.23 20.47 -1.74
C HIS A 43 -7.38 21.45 -2.03
N LEU A 44 -7.60 22.43 -1.16
CA LEU A 44 -8.71 23.39 -1.28
C LEU A 44 -8.66 24.20 -2.59
N LEU A 45 -7.44 24.56 -3.01
CA LEU A 45 -7.16 25.40 -4.17
C LEU A 45 -6.90 24.57 -5.44
N GLY A 46 -6.68 23.26 -5.33
CA GLY A 46 -6.28 22.41 -6.45
C GLY A 46 -4.90 22.78 -7.00
N LEU A 47 -3.98 23.19 -6.12
CA LEU A 47 -2.63 23.63 -6.46
C LEU A 47 -1.59 22.70 -5.82
N SER A 48 -0.46 22.50 -6.50
CA SER A 48 0.66 21.73 -5.94
C SER A 48 2.00 22.28 -6.41
N GLY A 49 3.07 21.96 -5.68
CA GLY A 49 4.44 22.29 -6.05
C GLY A 49 4.65 23.78 -6.39
N ALA A 50 5.27 24.06 -7.53
CA ALA A 50 5.60 25.43 -7.94
C ALA A 50 4.36 26.34 -8.06
N ALA A 51 3.22 25.81 -8.52
CA ALA A 51 1.99 26.59 -8.68
C ALA A 51 1.47 27.08 -7.32
N TYR A 52 1.51 26.24 -6.29
CA TYR A 52 1.15 26.63 -4.91
C TYR A 52 2.05 27.78 -4.40
N TYR A 53 3.38 27.66 -4.57
CA TYR A 53 4.30 28.69 -4.09
C TYR A 53 4.14 30.03 -4.82
N MET A 54 3.81 30.01 -6.11
CA MET A 54 3.51 31.23 -6.88
C MET A 54 2.22 31.90 -6.39
N ALA A 55 1.21 31.12 -6.05
CA ALA A 55 -0.08 31.62 -5.57
C ALA A 55 -0.03 32.20 -4.15
N LEU A 56 1.01 31.96 -3.35
CA LEU A 56 1.08 32.42 -1.95
C LEU A 56 0.87 33.93 -1.76
N ALA A 57 1.28 34.75 -2.74
CA ALA A 57 1.11 36.20 -2.68
C ALA A 57 -0.27 36.67 -3.18
N GLU A 58 -1.06 35.79 -3.77
CA GLU A 58 -2.38 36.10 -4.31
C GLU A 58 -3.41 36.26 -3.18
N PRO A 59 -4.49 37.04 -3.43
CA PRO A 59 -5.59 37.15 -2.50
C PRO A 59 -6.23 35.80 -2.18
N PHE A 60 -6.58 35.58 -0.91
CA PHE A 60 -7.30 34.36 -0.54
C PHE A 60 -8.71 34.35 -1.19
N PRO A 61 -9.13 33.27 -1.89
CA PRO A 61 -10.44 33.23 -2.54
C PRO A 61 -11.59 33.28 -1.54
N ALA A 62 -12.43 34.30 -1.62
CA ALA A 62 -13.50 34.54 -0.65
C ALA A 62 -14.54 33.41 -0.60
N ASP A 63 -14.80 32.76 -1.73
CA ASP A 63 -15.70 31.61 -1.88
C ASP A 63 -15.16 30.32 -1.22
N LYS A 64 -13.84 30.26 -0.96
CA LYS A 64 -13.17 29.11 -0.33
C LYS A 64 -13.02 29.25 1.18
N ARG A 65 -13.40 30.40 1.75
CA ARG A 65 -13.20 30.70 3.18
C ARG A 65 -13.91 29.71 4.10
N GLU A 66 -15.17 29.40 3.85
CA GLU A 66 -15.94 28.48 4.69
C GLU A 66 -15.32 27.07 4.68
N GLN A 67 -14.94 26.59 3.49
CA GLN A 67 -14.30 25.29 3.32
C GLN A 67 -12.95 25.22 4.05
N TRP A 68 -12.17 26.31 4.01
CA TRP A 68 -10.92 26.45 4.76
C TRP A 68 -11.15 26.38 6.27
N GLU A 69 -12.13 27.15 6.78
CA GLU A 69 -12.44 27.19 8.20
C GLU A 69 -12.88 25.81 8.74
N ILE A 70 -13.70 25.10 7.96
CA ILE A 70 -14.12 23.72 8.27
C ILE A 70 -12.92 22.78 8.28
N ALA A 71 -12.05 22.82 7.27
CA ALA A 71 -10.91 21.93 7.17
C ALA A 71 -9.91 22.11 8.32
N VAL A 72 -9.56 23.35 8.65
CA VAL A 72 -8.65 23.64 9.78
C VAL A 72 -9.29 23.26 11.12
N THR A 73 -10.61 23.44 11.26
CA THR A 73 -11.35 23.01 12.47
C THR A 73 -11.35 21.49 12.63
N ARG A 74 -11.60 20.75 11.55
CA ARG A 74 -11.50 19.28 11.54
C ARG A 74 -10.10 18.82 11.96
N ARG A 75 -9.06 19.42 11.38
CA ARG A 75 -7.66 19.12 11.73
C ARG A 75 -7.36 19.41 13.20
N ALA A 76 -7.82 20.56 13.70
CA ALA A 76 -7.68 20.94 15.11
C ALA A 76 -8.39 19.99 16.08
N SER A 77 -9.44 19.31 15.60
CA SER A 77 -10.15 18.29 16.36
C SER A 77 -9.41 16.95 16.45
N GLY A 78 -8.27 16.81 15.77
CA GLY A 78 -7.45 15.59 15.76
C GLY A 78 -7.64 14.73 14.52
N GLU A 79 -8.51 15.12 13.59
CA GLU A 79 -8.71 14.36 12.37
C GLU A 79 -7.45 14.42 11.48
N PRO A 80 -6.92 13.28 11.01
CA PRO A 80 -5.79 13.24 10.08
C PRO A 80 -6.04 14.09 8.83
N VAL A 81 -5.02 14.81 8.35
CA VAL A 81 -5.15 15.66 7.17
C VAL A 81 -5.60 14.87 5.93
N GLN A 82 -5.16 13.61 5.82
CA GLN A 82 -5.50 12.71 4.73
C GLN A 82 -6.98 12.33 4.71
N TYR A 83 -7.64 12.20 5.85
CA TYR A 83 -9.10 11.95 5.89
C TYR A 83 -9.90 13.23 5.60
N ILE A 84 -9.30 14.40 5.82
CA ILE A 84 -9.90 15.68 5.46
C ILE A 84 -9.82 15.89 3.94
N THR A 85 -8.67 15.58 3.33
CA THR A 85 -8.45 15.68 1.86
C THR A 85 -8.99 14.48 1.08
N GLY A 86 -9.19 13.33 1.75
CA GLY A 86 -9.65 12.07 1.15
C GLY A 86 -8.57 11.32 0.37
N GLU A 87 -7.29 11.72 0.49
CA GLU A 87 -6.20 11.15 -0.29
C GLU A 87 -4.87 11.06 0.48
N GLN A 88 -4.05 10.08 0.11
CA GLN A 88 -2.67 9.90 0.54
C GLN A 88 -1.82 9.44 -0.64
N GLU A 89 -0.67 10.07 -0.86
CA GLU A 89 0.30 9.60 -1.85
C GLU A 89 1.04 8.36 -1.31
N PHE A 90 1.15 7.34 -2.14
CA PHE A 90 1.91 6.13 -1.86
C PHE A 90 2.51 5.63 -3.17
N TYR A 91 3.83 5.41 -3.19
CA TYR A 91 4.58 4.95 -4.36
C TYR A 91 4.33 5.82 -5.61
N GLY A 92 4.30 7.14 -5.41
CA GLY A 92 4.04 8.16 -6.43
C GLY A 92 2.61 8.17 -6.99
N ARG A 93 1.64 7.52 -6.33
CA ARG A 93 0.24 7.44 -6.76
C ARG A 93 -0.69 7.98 -5.68
N PRO A 94 -1.75 8.73 -6.04
CA PRO A 94 -2.74 9.18 -5.07
C PRO A 94 -3.71 8.04 -4.76
N PHE A 95 -3.74 7.58 -3.51
CA PHE A 95 -4.72 6.62 -2.99
C PHE A 95 -5.84 7.34 -2.26
N GLU A 96 -7.08 6.97 -2.53
CA GLU A 96 -8.25 7.38 -1.77
C GLU A 96 -8.14 6.74 -0.39
N VAL A 97 -8.36 7.54 0.64
CA VAL A 97 -8.40 7.08 2.02
C VAL A 97 -9.62 7.62 2.73
N THR A 98 -10.15 6.81 3.63
CA THR A 98 -11.31 7.13 4.46
C THR A 98 -11.05 6.61 5.88
N PRO A 99 -11.85 6.99 6.88
CA PRO A 99 -11.74 6.43 8.23
C PRO A 99 -11.91 4.90 8.32
N ASP A 100 -12.33 4.24 7.24
CA ASP A 100 -12.47 2.78 7.18
C ASP A 100 -11.14 2.05 6.91
N VAL A 101 -10.05 2.77 6.59
CA VAL A 101 -8.74 2.19 6.24
C VAL A 101 -7.58 2.87 6.94
N LEU A 102 -6.52 2.12 7.21
CA LEU A 102 -5.23 2.69 7.64
C LEU A 102 -4.71 3.64 6.55
N ILE A 103 -4.16 4.78 6.96
CA ILE A 103 -3.47 5.70 6.04
C ILE A 103 -2.13 5.05 5.63
N PRO A 104 -1.86 4.84 4.33
CA PRO A 104 -0.59 4.27 3.87
C PRO A 104 0.62 5.02 4.41
N ARG A 105 1.65 4.28 4.84
CA ARG A 105 2.86 4.84 5.43
C ARG A 105 4.04 4.75 4.46
N PRO A 106 4.98 5.72 4.47
CA PRO A 106 6.17 5.66 3.62
C PRO A 106 7.01 4.40 3.85
N GLU A 107 7.07 3.90 5.09
CA GLU A 107 7.80 2.68 5.42
C GLU A 107 7.29 1.46 4.64
N THR A 108 5.98 1.37 4.40
CA THR A 108 5.34 0.28 3.65
C THR A 108 5.80 0.24 2.19
N GLU A 109 6.30 1.34 1.61
CA GLU A 109 6.87 1.35 0.26
C GLU A 109 8.12 0.45 0.18
N LEU A 110 8.93 0.43 1.25
CA LEU A 110 10.14 -0.39 1.32
C LEU A 110 9.80 -1.89 1.35
N LEU A 111 8.64 -2.28 1.89
CA LEU A 111 8.15 -3.65 1.80
C LEU A 111 7.86 -4.04 0.35
N VAL A 112 7.18 -3.17 -0.39
CA VAL A 112 6.86 -3.37 -1.80
C VAL A 112 8.15 -3.48 -2.63
N GLU A 113 9.10 -2.57 -2.42
CA GLU A 113 10.41 -2.60 -3.08
C GLU A 113 11.15 -3.90 -2.82
N ALA A 114 11.23 -4.33 -1.55
CA ALA A 114 11.91 -5.56 -1.16
C ALA A 114 11.27 -6.80 -1.80
N VAL A 115 9.94 -6.89 -1.79
CA VAL A 115 9.20 -8.00 -2.40
C VAL A 115 9.44 -8.06 -3.91
N LEU A 116 9.35 -6.93 -4.62
CA LEU A 116 9.62 -6.87 -6.05
C LEU A 116 11.07 -7.29 -6.37
N GLY A 117 12.04 -6.81 -5.57
CA GLY A 117 13.45 -7.15 -5.72
C GLY A 117 13.72 -8.65 -5.59
N TYR A 118 13.27 -9.27 -4.49
CA TYR A 118 13.46 -10.70 -4.26
C TYR A 118 12.65 -11.56 -5.25
N ALA A 119 11.47 -11.11 -5.67
CA ALA A 119 10.72 -11.82 -6.70
C ALA A 119 11.48 -11.84 -8.03
N ALA A 120 12.16 -10.75 -8.41
CA ALA A 120 13.01 -10.72 -9.60
C ALA A 120 14.19 -11.70 -9.53
N GLU A 121 14.74 -11.96 -8.32
CA GLU A 121 15.78 -12.98 -8.13
C GLU A 121 15.23 -14.41 -8.23
N LEU A 122 14.08 -14.67 -7.59
CA LEU A 122 13.47 -16.01 -7.52
C LEU A 122 12.84 -16.44 -8.84
N TRP A 123 12.36 -15.48 -9.62
CA TRP A 123 11.70 -15.68 -10.91
C TRP A 123 12.23 -14.68 -11.95
N PRO A 124 13.46 -14.87 -12.48
CA PRO A 124 14.08 -13.93 -13.42
C PRO A 124 13.30 -13.76 -14.74
N GLU A 125 12.55 -14.78 -15.14
CA GLU A 125 11.68 -14.75 -16.33
C GLU A 125 10.28 -14.18 -16.02
N GLY A 126 9.98 -13.84 -14.76
CA GLY A 126 8.70 -13.28 -14.33
C GLY A 126 7.55 -14.28 -14.28
N GLU A 127 7.82 -15.58 -14.47
CA GLU A 127 6.82 -16.64 -14.58
C GLU A 127 7.20 -17.88 -13.76
N VAL A 128 6.19 -18.70 -13.43
CA VAL A 128 6.38 -19.99 -12.75
C VAL A 128 6.35 -21.11 -13.79
N LYS A 129 7.46 -21.84 -13.92
CA LYS A 129 7.56 -23.03 -14.77
C LYS A 129 6.72 -24.17 -14.19
N LEU A 130 5.79 -24.71 -14.96
CA LEU A 130 4.99 -25.87 -14.54
C LEU A 130 5.83 -27.14 -14.66
N ALA A 131 5.83 -27.97 -13.61
CA ALA A 131 6.48 -29.28 -13.67
C ALA A 131 5.66 -30.19 -14.60
N GLY A 132 6.15 -30.45 -15.82
CA GLY A 132 5.42 -31.33 -16.75
C GLY A 132 5.91 -31.44 -18.20
N GLU A 133 6.76 -30.55 -18.72
CA GLU A 133 7.28 -30.71 -20.09
C GLU A 133 8.81 -30.91 -20.10
N PRO A 134 9.32 -31.99 -20.71
CA PRO A 134 10.76 -32.17 -20.87
C PRO A 134 11.29 -31.07 -21.78
N SER A 135 12.19 -30.25 -21.26
CA SER A 135 13.03 -29.39 -22.10
C SER A 135 13.83 -30.27 -23.05
N THR A 136 13.52 -30.22 -24.34
CA THR A 136 14.38 -30.76 -25.38
C THR A 136 15.61 -29.86 -25.51
N GLU A 137 16.52 -29.93 -24.54
CA GLU A 137 17.87 -29.43 -24.73
C GLU A 137 18.66 -30.50 -25.49
N ALA A 138 18.70 -30.29 -26.80
CA ALA A 138 19.60 -30.98 -27.69
C ALA A 138 21.05 -30.65 -27.27
N ASN A 139 21.69 -31.69 -26.76
CA ASN A 139 23.12 -31.84 -26.57
C ASN A 139 23.92 -31.28 -27.77
N ASN A 140 24.61 -30.16 -27.57
CA ASN A 140 25.74 -29.76 -28.40
C ASN A 140 26.89 -29.35 -27.49
N GLY A 141 27.70 -30.35 -27.14
CA GLY A 141 28.98 -30.13 -26.49
C GLY A 141 29.95 -29.39 -27.41
N ASN A 142 30.60 -28.36 -26.87
CA ASN A 142 32.02 -28.16 -27.12
C ASN A 142 32.63 -27.38 -25.95
N GLY A 143 33.52 -28.03 -25.21
CA GLY A 143 34.21 -27.43 -24.07
C GLY A 143 35.41 -26.58 -24.51
N LEU A 144 35.83 -25.66 -23.64
CA LEU A 144 37.23 -25.27 -23.40
C LEU A 144 37.31 -24.58 -22.03
N ALA A 145 38.43 -24.78 -21.32
CA ALA A 145 38.57 -24.67 -19.87
C ALA A 145 39.21 -23.37 -19.35
N GLY A 146 38.66 -22.84 -18.23
CA GLY A 146 39.28 -22.15 -17.07
C GLY A 146 40.05 -20.82 -17.23
N PRO A 147 40.48 -20.15 -16.12
CA PRO A 147 40.10 -20.29 -14.70
C PRO A 147 39.91 -18.96 -13.89
N ALA A 148 39.49 -19.12 -12.62
CA ALA A 148 39.81 -18.32 -11.41
C ALA A 148 39.16 -16.95 -11.08
N SER A 149 38.42 -16.97 -9.96
CA SER A 149 38.28 -16.01 -8.84
C SER A 149 38.23 -14.48 -9.06
N ARG A 150 37.16 -13.86 -8.54
CA ARG A 150 37.28 -12.70 -7.64
C ARG A 150 36.01 -12.41 -6.81
N LEU A 151 36.28 -11.89 -5.63
CA LEU A 151 35.42 -11.46 -4.53
C LEU A 151 34.51 -10.28 -4.88
N GLY A 152 33.34 -10.23 -4.23
CA GLY A 152 32.80 -9.02 -3.58
C GLY A 152 31.96 -8.05 -4.44
N GLY A 153 30.76 -7.74 -3.94
CA GLY A 153 30.01 -6.53 -4.32
C GLY A 153 28.51 -6.76 -4.43
N ALA A 154 27.76 -6.30 -3.43
CA ALA A 154 26.31 -6.09 -3.54
C ALA A 154 26.02 -5.03 -4.62
N PRO A 155 25.02 -5.20 -5.49
CA PRO A 155 24.66 -4.15 -6.43
C PRO A 155 23.72 -3.13 -5.76
N SER A 156 24.20 -1.90 -5.63
CA SER A 156 23.38 -0.71 -5.44
C SER A 156 22.57 -0.45 -6.71
N TYR A 157 21.24 -0.48 -6.62
CA TYR A 157 20.35 -0.06 -7.70
C TYR A 157 20.16 1.46 -7.61
N GLU A 158 20.86 2.22 -8.46
CA GLU A 158 20.58 3.64 -8.67
C GLU A 158 19.34 3.78 -9.57
N GLY A 159 18.30 4.40 -9.03
CA GLY A 159 17.07 4.72 -9.73
C GLY A 159 17.31 5.62 -10.95
N LYS A 160 16.85 5.16 -12.12
CA LYS A 160 16.73 6.01 -13.30
C LYS A 160 15.41 6.79 -13.23
N LEU A 161 15.51 8.04 -12.78
CA LEU A 161 14.55 9.09 -13.11
C LEU A 161 14.48 9.22 -14.64
N SER A 162 13.32 8.92 -15.22
CA SER A 162 13.03 9.29 -16.61
C SER A 162 12.08 10.48 -16.63
N ALA A 163 12.53 11.53 -17.30
CA ALA A 163 11.88 12.81 -17.41
C ALA A 163 10.75 12.78 -18.46
N GLY A 164 9.58 13.28 -18.05
CA GLY A 164 8.66 14.14 -18.78
C GLY A 164 8.35 13.87 -20.25
N VAL A 165 7.08 13.54 -20.51
CA VAL A 165 6.37 14.02 -21.71
C VAL A 165 5.09 14.72 -21.26
N ARG A 166 5.03 16.03 -21.53
CA ARG A 166 3.86 16.89 -21.34
C ARG A 166 2.84 16.60 -22.44
N GLY A 167 1.59 16.32 -22.06
CA GLY A 167 0.43 16.35 -22.95
C GLY A 167 -0.46 17.53 -22.56
N GLU A 168 -0.65 18.46 -23.49
CA GLU A 168 -1.47 19.66 -23.35
C GLU A 168 -2.97 19.31 -23.29
N ALA A 169 -3.71 20.04 -22.46
CA ALA A 169 -5.16 19.99 -22.37
C ALA A 169 -5.81 21.16 -23.13
N GLY A 170 -6.96 20.89 -23.76
CA GLY A 170 -7.88 21.87 -24.34
C GLY A 170 -9.26 21.22 -24.62
N PRO A 171 -10.38 21.97 -24.68
CA PRO A 171 -11.32 21.94 -23.54
C PRO A 171 -12.80 21.61 -23.86
N SER A 172 -13.49 21.23 -22.78
CA SER A 172 -14.84 21.63 -22.31
C SER A 172 -16.16 21.02 -22.85
N VAL A 173 -16.98 20.64 -21.84
CA VAL A 173 -18.46 20.66 -21.64
C VAL A 173 -19.41 19.85 -22.52
N ALA A 174 -20.20 18.94 -21.90
CA ALA A 174 -21.60 19.20 -21.50
C ALA A 174 -22.33 17.99 -20.84
N SER A 175 -22.99 18.29 -19.70
CA SER A 175 -24.30 17.84 -19.18
C SER A 175 -24.82 16.38 -19.26
N SER A 176 -25.15 15.87 -18.06
CA SER A 176 -26.40 15.18 -17.62
C SER A 176 -27.04 14.08 -18.48
N ASP A 177 -27.10 12.86 -17.94
CA ASP A 177 -28.34 12.19 -17.45
C ASP A 177 -28.29 10.66 -17.50
N ALA A 178 -28.89 10.07 -16.47
CA ALA A 178 -29.61 8.79 -16.45
C ALA A 178 -28.82 7.48 -16.67
N VAL A 179 -28.63 6.79 -15.54
CA VAL A 179 -28.94 5.36 -15.30
C VAL A 179 -29.55 4.63 -16.50
N LYS A 180 -28.80 3.64 -17.04
CA LYS A 180 -29.38 2.44 -17.65
C LYS A 180 -28.58 1.20 -17.25
N LEU A 181 -29.21 0.43 -16.37
CA LEU A 181 -29.02 -1.02 -16.26
C LEU A 181 -29.30 -1.65 -17.62
N SER A 182 -28.33 -2.34 -18.20
CA SER A 182 -28.58 -3.32 -19.26
C SER A 182 -28.10 -4.69 -18.78
N ALA A 183 -29.07 -5.49 -18.37
CA ALA A 183 -28.96 -6.93 -18.27
C ALA A 183 -28.87 -7.56 -19.67
N GLY A 184 -28.14 -8.66 -19.77
CA GLY A 184 -28.40 -9.71 -20.75
C GLY A 184 -27.35 -9.87 -21.85
N MET A 185 -26.30 -10.65 -21.56
CA MET A 185 -25.80 -11.63 -22.50
C MET A 185 -25.33 -12.84 -21.70
N SER A 186 -26.14 -13.89 -21.80
CA SER A 186 -25.93 -15.22 -21.26
C SER A 186 -24.81 -15.91 -22.04
N ASP A 187 -23.74 -16.29 -21.35
CA ASP A 187 -22.94 -17.44 -21.75
C ASP A 187 -23.03 -18.49 -20.65
N GLU A 188 -23.63 -19.62 -21.03
CA GLU A 188 -23.72 -20.83 -20.23
C GLU A 188 -22.30 -21.40 -20.02
N SER A 189 -21.84 -21.42 -18.78
CA SER A 189 -20.85 -22.39 -18.32
C SER A 189 -21.25 -22.84 -16.92
N GLY A 190 -21.48 -24.14 -16.77
CA GLY A 190 -21.97 -24.77 -15.54
C GLY A 190 -20.99 -24.66 -14.37
N PRO A 191 -21.42 -25.06 -13.16
CA PRO A 191 -20.61 -24.90 -11.96
C PRO A 191 -19.51 -25.97 -11.93
N GLY A 192 -18.27 -25.59 -12.20
CA GLY A 192 -17.12 -26.45 -11.95
C GLY A 192 -15.86 -26.13 -12.76
N ASP A 193 -15.20 -25.00 -12.48
CA ASP A 193 -13.73 -24.89 -12.64
C ASP A 193 -13.19 -23.62 -11.93
N ALA A 194 -13.39 -23.53 -10.61
CA ALA A 194 -12.74 -22.50 -9.81
C ALA A 194 -11.36 -23.02 -9.36
N GLY A 195 -10.30 -22.75 -10.14
CA GLY A 195 -8.94 -22.91 -9.59
C GLY A 195 -7.79 -23.20 -10.56
N LYS A 196 -7.99 -23.44 -11.85
CA LYS A 196 -6.85 -23.72 -12.74
C LYS A 196 -6.31 -22.44 -13.40
N PRO A 197 -4.99 -22.17 -13.33
CA PRO A 197 -4.40 -21.05 -14.05
C PRO A 197 -4.56 -21.24 -15.56
N VAL A 198 -4.86 -20.15 -16.28
CA VAL A 198 -4.80 -20.11 -17.74
C VAL A 198 -3.33 -20.26 -18.14
N THR A 199 -2.99 -21.37 -18.79
CA THR A 199 -1.63 -21.68 -19.24
C THR A 199 -1.47 -21.39 -20.73
N CYS A 200 -0.51 -20.54 -21.09
CA CYS A 200 0.04 -20.49 -22.44
C CYS A 200 1.53 -20.85 -22.35
N GLY A 201 1.95 -21.98 -22.94
CA GLY A 201 3.37 -22.30 -23.11
C GLY A 201 4.10 -22.97 -21.94
N GLY A 202 3.41 -23.63 -21.00
CA GLY A 202 4.06 -24.37 -19.90
C GLY A 202 4.47 -23.52 -18.69
N PHE A 203 4.09 -22.24 -18.69
CA PHE A 203 4.32 -21.30 -17.60
C PHE A 203 2.98 -20.73 -17.09
N ARG A 204 2.95 -20.36 -15.80
CA ARG A 204 1.83 -19.63 -15.19
C ARG A 204 2.29 -18.31 -14.60
N ARG A 205 1.37 -17.34 -14.52
CA ARG A 205 1.58 -16.06 -13.83
C ARG A 205 1.95 -16.30 -12.36
N LEU A 206 2.84 -15.46 -11.83
CA LEU A 206 3.09 -15.39 -10.39
C LEU A 206 1.84 -14.93 -9.66
N THR A 207 1.47 -15.63 -8.60
CA THR A 207 0.32 -15.29 -7.76
C THR A 207 0.81 -14.66 -6.46
N ALA A 208 0.51 -13.38 -6.30
CA ALA A 208 0.80 -12.61 -5.09
C ALA A 208 -0.50 -12.34 -4.32
N ILE A 209 -0.48 -12.56 -3.01
CA ILE A 209 -1.58 -12.21 -2.12
C ILE A 209 -1.15 -11.15 -1.11
N ASP A 210 -2.00 -10.14 -0.93
CA ASP A 210 -1.88 -9.07 0.06
C ASP A 210 -2.90 -9.32 1.17
N ILE A 211 -2.45 -9.50 2.41
CA ILE A 211 -3.31 -9.77 3.57
C ILE A 211 -3.48 -8.49 4.40
N GLY A 212 -4.72 -8.07 4.58
CA GLY A 212 -5.04 -6.77 5.21
C GLY A 212 -4.93 -5.63 4.20
N ALA A 213 -5.66 -5.76 3.08
CA ALA A 213 -5.55 -4.85 1.94
C ALA A 213 -5.68 -3.36 2.30
N GLY A 214 -6.53 -3.01 3.28
CA GLY A 214 -6.76 -1.63 3.69
C GLY A 214 -7.21 -0.76 2.50
N SER A 215 -6.45 0.28 2.19
CA SER A 215 -6.69 1.13 1.01
C SER A 215 -6.29 0.48 -0.33
N GLY A 216 -5.66 -0.69 -0.30
CA GLY A 216 -5.07 -1.36 -1.45
C GLY A 216 -3.63 -0.92 -1.76
N ALA A 217 -2.98 -0.16 -0.88
CA ALA A 217 -1.65 0.42 -1.13
C ALA A 217 -0.62 -0.61 -1.65
N ILE A 218 -0.50 -1.76 -0.97
CA ILE A 218 0.42 -2.83 -1.37
C ILE A 218 -0.07 -3.50 -2.66
N SER A 219 -1.26 -4.10 -2.64
CA SER A 219 -1.79 -4.87 -3.78
C SER A 219 -1.92 -4.08 -5.08
N VAL A 220 -2.44 -2.85 -5.04
CA VAL A 220 -2.55 -1.98 -6.23
C VAL A 220 -1.18 -1.62 -6.78
N THR A 221 -0.22 -1.32 -5.90
CA THR A 221 1.15 -1.00 -6.32
C THR A 221 1.84 -2.22 -6.92
N LEU A 222 1.74 -3.39 -6.30
CA LEU A 222 2.28 -4.64 -6.87
C LEU A 222 1.68 -4.93 -8.25
N ALA A 223 0.37 -4.76 -8.43
CA ALA A 223 -0.28 -4.97 -9.72
C ALA A 223 0.15 -3.94 -10.78
N ALA A 224 0.47 -2.71 -10.37
CA ALA A 224 0.95 -1.67 -11.28
C ALA A 224 2.42 -1.85 -11.67
N GLU A 225 3.28 -2.23 -10.72
CA GLU A 225 4.72 -2.43 -10.94
C GLU A 225 5.02 -3.78 -11.60
N ALA A 226 4.18 -4.80 -11.38
CA ALA A 226 4.30 -6.12 -11.99
C ALA A 226 3.01 -6.57 -12.70
N PRO A 227 2.65 -5.99 -13.86
CA PRO A 227 1.40 -6.30 -14.58
C PRO A 227 1.24 -7.76 -15.04
N ALA A 228 2.35 -8.51 -15.08
CA ALA A 228 2.35 -9.94 -15.41
C ALA A 228 1.87 -10.82 -14.24
N TRP A 229 1.86 -10.29 -13.01
CA TRP A 229 1.43 -11.03 -11.83
C TRP A 229 -0.09 -11.10 -11.76
N ARG A 230 -0.59 -12.16 -11.14
CA ARG A 230 -1.95 -12.24 -10.64
C ARG A 230 -1.93 -11.77 -9.19
N VAL A 231 -2.45 -10.58 -8.93
CA VAL A 231 -2.52 -10.02 -7.59
C VAL A 231 -3.92 -10.19 -7.01
N LEU A 232 -3.98 -10.72 -5.79
CA LEU A 232 -5.21 -10.80 -5.01
C LEU A 232 -4.99 -10.08 -3.67
N ALA A 233 -6.05 -9.51 -3.11
CA ALA A 233 -5.99 -8.85 -1.81
C ALA A 233 -7.17 -9.25 -0.93
N GLY A 234 -6.88 -9.49 0.34
CA GLY A 234 -7.85 -9.95 1.33
C GLY A 234 -7.96 -8.95 2.47
N ASP A 235 -9.18 -8.72 2.95
CA ASP A 235 -9.41 -7.92 4.15
C ASP A 235 -10.64 -8.45 4.90
N ILE A 236 -10.64 -8.29 6.22
CA ILE A 236 -11.79 -8.66 7.06
C ILE A 236 -12.90 -7.60 6.98
N SER A 237 -12.54 -6.36 6.62
CA SER A 237 -13.44 -5.22 6.53
C SER A 237 -14.03 -5.10 5.11
N PRO A 238 -15.36 -5.22 4.94
CA PRO A 238 -16.01 -4.94 3.66
C PRO A 238 -15.80 -3.48 3.22
N ALA A 239 -15.71 -2.54 4.17
CA ALA A 239 -15.49 -1.13 3.86
C ALA A 239 -14.07 -0.88 3.34
N ALA A 240 -13.06 -1.55 3.90
CA ALA A 240 -11.69 -1.50 3.40
C ALA A 240 -11.61 -2.04 1.97
N LEU A 241 -12.22 -3.21 1.69
CA LEU A 241 -12.28 -3.75 0.32
C LEU A 241 -12.98 -2.81 -0.66
N ALA A 242 -14.01 -2.08 -0.24
CA ALA A 242 -14.64 -1.08 -1.08
C ALA A 242 -13.70 0.08 -1.42
N VAL A 243 -12.87 0.54 -0.48
CA VAL A 243 -11.83 1.55 -0.72
C VAL A 243 -10.73 1.00 -1.65
N ALA A 244 -10.22 -0.20 -1.36
CA ALA A 244 -9.22 -0.87 -2.20
C ALA A 244 -9.72 -1.06 -3.64
N GLY A 245 -10.99 -1.43 -3.82
CA GLY A 245 -11.61 -1.60 -5.14
C GLY A 245 -11.70 -0.28 -5.92
N ARG A 246 -12.10 0.82 -5.27
CA ARG A 246 -12.09 2.14 -5.89
C ARG A 246 -10.69 2.58 -6.28
N ASN A 247 -9.69 2.32 -5.44
CA ASN A 247 -8.30 2.63 -5.76
C ASN A 247 -7.77 1.79 -6.93
N ALA A 248 -8.05 0.49 -6.95
CA ALA A 248 -7.68 -0.39 -8.05
C ALA A 248 -8.30 0.09 -9.38
N GLU A 249 -9.60 0.41 -9.39
CA GLU A 249 -10.27 0.96 -10.57
C GLU A 249 -9.68 2.30 -11.01
N ARG A 250 -9.55 3.25 -10.07
CA ARG A 250 -9.06 4.60 -10.34
C ARG A 250 -7.62 4.62 -10.86
N LEU A 251 -6.79 3.70 -10.40
CA LEU A 251 -5.37 3.60 -10.77
C LEU A 251 -5.12 2.55 -11.86
N GLY A 252 -6.16 1.93 -12.41
CA GLY A 252 -6.06 0.98 -13.53
C GLY A 252 -5.32 -0.32 -13.17
N ALA A 253 -5.36 -0.73 -11.91
CA ALA A 253 -4.67 -1.93 -11.41
C ALA A 253 -5.62 -3.13 -11.33
N ALA A 254 -5.17 -4.29 -11.83
CA ALA A 254 -5.93 -5.53 -11.78
C ALA A 254 -5.69 -6.28 -10.46
N VAL A 255 -6.60 -6.10 -9.49
CA VAL A 255 -6.56 -6.76 -8.18
C VAL A 255 -7.85 -7.53 -7.93
N GLU A 256 -7.73 -8.82 -7.58
CA GLU A 256 -8.88 -9.64 -7.17
C GLU A 256 -9.11 -9.54 -5.66
N LEU A 257 -10.22 -8.92 -5.25
CA LEU A 257 -10.53 -8.69 -3.83
C LEU A 257 -11.32 -9.83 -3.20
N ARG A 258 -10.97 -10.23 -1.98
CA ARG A 258 -11.65 -11.29 -1.24
C ARG A 258 -11.92 -10.92 0.22
N LEU A 259 -13.16 -11.05 0.65
CA LEU A 259 -13.57 -10.80 2.04
C LEU A 259 -13.27 -12.02 2.93
N GLY A 260 -12.58 -11.80 4.05
CA GLY A 260 -12.50 -12.75 5.15
C GLY A 260 -11.24 -12.59 6.00
N ASP A 261 -11.04 -13.51 6.92
CA ASP A 261 -10.01 -13.42 7.95
C ASP A 261 -8.68 -14.00 7.45
N LEU A 262 -7.67 -13.13 7.32
CA LEU A 262 -6.30 -13.50 6.96
C LEU A 262 -6.24 -14.40 5.70
N LEU A 263 -5.77 -15.65 5.82
CA LEU A 263 -5.59 -16.58 4.70
C LEU A 263 -6.84 -17.39 4.35
N GLU A 264 -7.93 -17.29 5.12
CA GLU A 264 -9.16 -18.04 4.86
C GLU A 264 -9.73 -17.85 3.45
N PRO A 265 -9.79 -16.63 2.89
CA PRO A 265 -10.33 -16.40 1.53
C PRO A 265 -9.46 -17.00 0.41
N PHE A 266 -8.24 -17.42 0.74
CA PHE A 266 -7.26 -17.96 -0.20
C PHE A 266 -7.06 -19.47 -0.05
N LYS A 267 -7.92 -20.14 0.72
CA LYS A 267 -7.85 -21.60 0.90
C LYS A 267 -7.80 -22.33 -0.44
N GLY A 268 -6.78 -23.19 -0.60
CA GLY A 268 -6.56 -23.98 -1.81
C GLY A 268 -5.98 -23.20 -3.00
N LEU A 269 -5.64 -21.92 -2.84
CA LEU A 269 -5.00 -21.11 -3.88
C LEU A 269 -3.49 -21.39 -3.91
N GLU A 270 -2.94 -21.68 -5.08
CA GLU A 270 -1.49 -21.65 -5.29
C GLU A 270 -0.98 -20.21 -5.15
N THR A 271 -0.11 -19.99 -4.17
CA THR A 271 0.43 -18.68 -3.83
C THR A 271 1.96 -18.73 -3.89
N ASP A 272 2.55 -17.83 -4.66
CA ASP A 272 4.01 -17.72 -4.77
C ASP A 272 4.57 -16.68 -3.78
N ILE A 273 3.82 -15.60 -3.59
CA ILE A 273 4.19 -14.44 -2.78
C ILE A 273 3.06 -14.11 -1.81
N LEU A 274 3.37 -13.95 -0.53
CA LEU A 274 2.45 -13.41 0.50
C LEU A 274 3.05 -12.15 1.10
N VAL A 275 2.32 -11.05 1.05
CA VAL A 275 2.72 -9.77 1.65
C VAL A 275 1.65 -9.32 2.64
N SER A 276 2.06 -8.68 3.72
CA SER A 276 1.10 -8.08 4.65
C SER A 276 1.74 -6.95 5.45
N ASN A 277 0.97 -5.88 5.65
CA ASN A 277 1.16 -4.94 6.76
C ASN A 277 0.02 -5.17 7.78
N PRO A 278 0.15 -6.18 8.67
CA PRO A 278 -0.90 -6.50 9.61
C PRO A 278 -0.89 -5.53 10.81
N PRO A 279 -1.97 -5.48 11.61
CA PRO A 279 -1.94 -4.72 12.86
C PRO A 279 -0.90 -5.30 13.82
N TYR A 280 0.00 -4.47 14.32
CA TYR A 280 1.15 -4.91 15.12
C TYR A 280 1.26 -4.23 16.49
N ILE A 281 0.31 -3.36 16.83
CA ILE A 281 0.37 -2.59 18.08
C ILE A 281 -0.23 -3.44 19.21
N PRO A 282 0.50 -3.66 20.32
CA PRO A 282 -0.08 -4.27 21.51
C PRO A 282 -1.34 -3.51 21.96
N GLY A 283 -2.42 -4.21 22.26
CA GLY A 283 -3.71 -3.60 22.55
C GLY A 283 -3.69 -2.61 23.74
N ALA A 284 -2.76 -2.82 24.67
CA ALA A 284 -2.52 -1.94 25.82
C ALA A 284 -1.87 -0.59 25.43
N ASP A 285 -1.08 -0.57 24.35
CA ASP A 285 -0.31 0.61 23.92
C ASP A 285 -1.15 1.58 23.07
N ILE A 286 -2.28 1.12 22.51
CA ILE A 286 -3.17 1.92 21.66
C ILE A 286 -3.60 3.22 22.34
N ALA A 287 -3.86 3.18 23.66
CA ALA A 287 -4.29 4.37 24.41
C ALA A 287 -3.23 5.48 24.44
N GLY A 288 -1.94 5.11 24.30
CA GLY A 288 -0.79 6.00 24.28
C GLY A 288 -0.41 6.52 22.89
N LEU A 289 -1.07 6.07 21.82
CA LEU A 289 -0.81 6.56 20.47
C LEU A 289 -1.16 8.04 20.32
N GLN A 290 -0.59 8.65 19.28
CA GLN A 290 -0.99 10.00 18.89
C GLN A 290 -2.51 10.05 18.70
N ARG A 291 -3.11 11.16 19.14
CA ARG A 291 -4.57 11.36 19.14
C ARG A 291 -5.21 11.00 17.80
N GLU A 292 -4.55 11.39 16.72
CA GLU A 292 -5.01 11.27 15.35
C GLU A 292 -5.12 9.81 14.91
N VAL A 293 -4.13 9.00 15.29
CA VAL A 293 -4.15 7.55 15.05
C VAL A 293 -5.15 6.87 15.97
N ARG A 294 -5.08 7.18 17.28
CA ARG A 294 -5.90 6.53 18.31
C ARG A 294 -7.41 6.75 18.11
N ASP A 295 -7.79 7.98 17.76
CA ASP A 295 -9.19 8.40 17.76
C ASP A 295 -9.85 8.31 16.37
N HIS A 296 -9.07 8.25 15.28
CA HIS A 296 -9.62 8.31 13.91
C HIS A 296 -9.27 7.12 13.02
N GLU A 297 -8.16 6.41 13.24
CA GLU A 297 -7.83 5.23 12.42
C GLU A 297 -8.57 3.99 12.95
N PRO A 298 -8.97 3.06 12.07
CA PRO A 298 -9.78 1.92 12.47
C PRO A 298 -8.98 1.02 13.43
N ARG A 299 -9.55 0.76 14.62
CA ARG A 299 -8.88 -0.06 15.65
C ARG A 299 -8.47 -1.44 15.12
N THR A 300 -9.26 -2.04 14.21
CA THR A 300 -8.97 -3.33 13.59
C THR A 300 -7.69 -3.32 12.74
N ALA A 301 -7.23 -2.16 12.28
CA ALA A 301 -5.97 -2.01 11.55
C ALA A 301 -4.78 -1.66 12.47
N LEU A 302 -5.01 -1.50 13.78
CA LEU A 302 -3.98 -1.16 14.76
C LEU A 302 -3.71 -2.32 15.74
N ASP A 303 -4.76 -2.95 16.24
CA ASP A 303 -4.71 -3.91 17.36
C ASP A 303 -4.14 -5.27 16.94
N GLY A 304 -2.88 -5.50 17.26
CA GLY A 304 -2.17 -6.75 17.01
C GLY A 304 -2.29 -7.78 18.14
N GLY A 305 -3.19 -7.57 19.09
CA GLY A 305 -3.40 -8.48 20.23
C GLY A 305 -2.57 -8.13 21.47
N GLU A 306 -2.32 -9.12 22.33
CA GLU A 306 -1.70 -8.90 23.64
C GLU A 306 -0.29 -8.29 23.54
N ASP A 307 0.53 -8.81 22.64
CA ASP A 307 1.91 -8.36 22.41
C ASP A 307 2.16 -7.85 20.99
N GLY A 308 1.08 -7.63 20.23
CA GLY A 308 1.15 -7.15 18.85
C GLY A 308 1.52 -8.23 17.83
N LEU A 309 1.68 -9.49 18.23
CA LEU A 309 2.16 -10.55 17.34
C LEU A 309 1.08 -11.54 16.87
N ASP A 310 -0.18 -11.36 17.28
CA ASP A 310 -1.25 -12.34 17.02
C ASP A 310 -1.51 -12.57 15.52
N PRO A 311 -1.58 -11.53 14.65
CA PRO A 311 -1.79 -11.76 13.23
C PRO A 311 -0.70 -12.61 12.59
N TYR A 312 0.58 -12.40 12.96
CA TYR A 312 1.69 -13.21 12.44
C TYR A 312 1.57 -14.67 12.86
N ARG A 313 1.29 -14.94 14.15
CA ARG A 313 1.08 -16.30 14.65
C ARG A 313 -0.06 -17.00 13.90
N ARG A 314 -1.19 -16.31 13.77
CA ARG A 314 -2.38 -16.82 13.07
C ARG A 314 -2.10 -17.08 11.59
N MET A 315 -1.39 -16.18 10.90
CA MET A 315 -0.98 -16.41 9.51
C MET A 315 -0.08 -17.64 9.38
N MET A 316 0.90 -17.82 10.28
CA MET A 316 1.75 -19.01 10.27
C MET A 316 0.94 -20.30 10.46
N GLU A 317 -0.04 -20.32 11.37
CA GLU A 317 -0.94 -21.46 11.54
C GLU A 317 -1.83 -21.71 10.31
N GLN A 318 -2.28 -20.65 9.65
CA GLN A 318 -3.14 -20.72 8.49
C GLN A 318 -2.41 -21.01 7.18
N LEU A 319 -1.07 -21.06 7.13
CA LEU A 319 -0.32 -21.50 5.94
C LEU A 319 -0.79 -22.87 5.44
N ARG A 320 -1.26 -23.75 6.34
CA ARG A 320 -1.85 -25.05 6.01
C ARG A 320 -3.12 -24.99 5.14
N LEU A 321 -3.74 -23.82 5.02
CA LEU A 321 -4.90 -23.60 4.14
C LEU A 321 -4.47 -23.50 2.67
N LEU A 322 -3.21 -23.18 2.42
CA LEU A 322 -2.63 -23.14 1.08
C LEU A 322 -2.15 -24.53 0.67
N PRO A 323 -2.12 -24.86 -0.64
CA PRO A 323 -1.59 -26.13 -1.14
C PRO A 323 -0.11 -26.34 -0.81
N ALA A 324 0.66 -25.24 -0.74
CA ALA A 324 2.06 -25.19 -0.37
C ALA A 324 2.39 -23.82 0.24
N PRO A 325 3.42 -23.71 1.10
CA PRO A 325 3.87 -22.41 1.61
C PRO A 325 4.41 -21.52 0.47
N PRO A 326 4.16 -20.19 0.49
CA PRO A 326 4.71 -19.28 -0.50
C PRO A 326 6.24 -19.29 -0.48
N ARG A 327 6.88 -19.17 -1.65
CA ARG A 327 8.36 -19.10 -1.73
C ARG A 327 8.90 -17.77 -1.22
N LEU A 328 8.10 -16.71 -1.26
CA LEU A 328 8.43 -15.40 -0.72
C LEU A 328 7.33 -14.94 0.21
N VAL A 329 7.69 -14.58 1.43
CA VAL A 329 6.79 -13.88 2.37
C VAL A 329 7.43 -12.59 2.83
N GLY A 330 6.63 -11.54 2.99
CA GLY A 330 7.09 -10.24 3.47
C GLY A 330 6.09 -9.62 4.44
N PHE A 331 6.60 -9.19 5.60
CA PHE A 331 5.79 -8.62 6.67
C PHE A 331 6.34 -7.27 7.11
N GLU A 332 5.48 -6.25 7.19
CA GLU A 332 5.75 -5.05 8.00
C GLU A 332 5.52 -5.34 9.49
N LEU A 333 6.26 -4.65 10.36
CA LEU A 333 6.21 -4.85 11.80
C LEU A 333 6.49 -3.57 12.61
N GLY A 334 6.05 -3.61 13.87
CA GLY A 334 6.31 -2.58 14.86
C GLY A 334 7.77 -2.55 15.32
N LEU A 335 8.18 -1.40 15.88
CA LEU A 335 9.51 -1.23 16.44
C LEU A 335 9.81 -2.32 17.50
N GLY A 336 10.93 -3.02 17.33
CA GLY A 336 11.40 -4.05 18.27
C GLY A 336 10.83 -5.45 18.04
N GLN A 337 9.94 -5.65 17.06
CA GLN A 337 9.32 -6.96 16.79
C GLN A 337 10.08 -7.83 15.75
N ALA A 338 11.12 -7.29 15.10
CA ALA A 338 11.81 -7.97 14.00
C ALA A 338 12.35 -9.36 14.37
N GLU A 339 13.05 -9.47 15.52
CA GLU A 339 13.60 -10.75 15.97
C GLU A 339 12.51 -11.78 16.26
N GLN A 340 11.37 -11.34 16.82
CA GLN A 340 10.25 -12.22 17.17
C GLN A 340 9.54 -12.73 15.90
N VAL A 341 9.29 -11.85 14.93
CA VAL A 341 8.69 -12.25 13.65
C VAL A 341 9.64 -13.14 12.85
N ALA A 342 10.94 -12.84 12.82
CA ALA A 342 11.95 -13.70 12.20
C ALA A 342 12.02 -15.09 12.85
N ALA A 343 11.89 -15.17 14.17
CA ALA A 343 11.81 -16.45 14.89
C ALA A 343 10.55 -17.25 14.52
N LEU A 344 9.40 -16.58 14.32
CA LEU A 344 8.18 -17.25 13.83
C LEU A 344 8.39 -17.87 12.44
N LEU A 345 8.99 -17.13 11.50
CA LEU A 345 9.30 -17.65 10.16
C LEU A 345 10.28 -18.82 10.21
N THR A 346 11.32 -18.69 11.04
CA THR A 346 12.33 -19.75 11.24
C THR A 346 11.69 -21.01 11.81
N ALA A 347 10.80 -20.86 12.80
CA ALA A 347 10.10 -21.99 13.43
C ALA A 347 9.10 -22.68 12.48
N ALA A 348 8.51 -21.95 11.53
CA ALA A 348 7.67 -22.54 10.48
C ALA A 348 8.48 -23.43 9.53
N GLY A 349 9.77 -23.13 9.32
CA GLY A 349 10.72 -24.02 8.64
C GLY A 349 10.53 -24.13 7.12
N HIS A 350 9.83 -23.20 6.49
CA HIS A 350 9.55 -23.21 5.05
C HIS A 350 10.56 -22.41 4.21
N TRP A 351 11.31 -21.49 4.83
CA TRP A 351 12.21 -20.57 4.16
C TRP A 351 13.67 -20.83 4.54
N SER A 352 14.54 -20.89 3.54
CA SER A 352 15.98 -21.13 3.70
C SER A 352 16.74 -19.88 4.14
N GLU A 353 16.17 -18.71 3.92
CA GLU A 353 16.78 -17.41 4.19
C GLU A 353 15.72 -16.49 4.84
N ILE A 354 16.08 -15.84 5.95
CA ILE A 354 15.26 -14.84 6.64
C ILE A 354 16.02 -13.53 6.63
N VAL A 355 15.40 -12.47 6.11
CA VAL A 355 16.02 -11.15 5.92
C VAL A 355 15.24 -10.11 6.69
N THR A 356 15.95 -9.21 7.36
CA THR A 356 15.35 -8.03 7.99
C THR A 356 15.70 -6.80 7.18
N VAL A 357 14.69 -6.02 6.77
CA VAL A 357 14.87 -4.78 6.00
C VAL A 357 14.55 -3.60 6.91
N PRO A 358 15.53 -2.72 7.18
CA PRO A 358 15.31 -1.51 7.96
C PRO A 358 14.66 -0.41 7.11
N ASP A 359 14.02 0.56 7.78
CA ASP A 359 13.65 1.83 7.18
C ASP A 359 14.87 2.73 6.92
N LEU A 360 14.61 3.91 6.36
CA LEU A 360 15.65 4.91 6.06
C LEU A 360 16.37 5.44 7.32
N ALA A 361 15.78 5.28 8.51
CA ALA A 361 16.40 5.61 9.78
C ALA A 361 17.20 4.45 10.39
N GLY A 362 17.28 3.30 9.70
CA GLY A 362 17.97 2.10 10.16
C GLY A 362 17.16 1.26 11.15
N ILE A 363 15.87 1.56 11.34
CA ILE A 363 15.00 0.80 12.25
C ILE A 363 14.47 -0.42 11.50
N PRO A 364 14.62 -1.65 12.03
CA PRO A 364 13.97 -2.83 11.47
C PRO A 364 12.46 -2.66 11.33
N ARG A 365 11.95 -2.69 10.09
CA ARG A 365 10.52 -2.52 9.79
C ARG A 365 9.90 -3.66 9.02
N HIS A 366 10.73 -4.49 8.38
CA HIS A 366 10.22 -5.60 7.61
C HIS A 366 11.04 -6.86 7.85
N VAL A 367 10.36 -8.00 7.81
CA VAL A 367 11.00 -9.31 7.80
C VAL A 367 10.47 -10.10 6.61
N LEU A 368 11.39 -10.66 5.84
CA LEU A 368 11.10 -11.50 4.68
C LEU A 368 11.58 -12.92 4.92
N GLY A 369 10.80 -13.90 4.43
CA GLY A 369 11.19 -15.30 4.33
C GLY A 369 11.29 -15.71 2.87
N ILE A 370 12.43 -16.31 2.49
CA ILE A 370 12.77 -16.66 1.10
C ILE A 370 13.14 -18.15 1.01
N ALA A 371 12.48 -18.88 0.11
CA ALA A 371 12.76 -20.27 -0.23
C ALA A 371 13.42 -20.35 -1.62
N ARG A 372 14.76 -20.47 -1.63
CA ARG A 372 15.55 -20.49 -2.85
C ARG A 372 15.49 -21.82 -3.59
#